data_AF-A0A8T4QRD0-F1
#
_entry.id   AF-A0A8T4QRD0-F1
#
_cell.length_a   1.000
_cell.length_b   1.000
_cell.length_c   1.000
_cell.angle_alpha   90.00
_cell.angle_beta   90.00
_cell.angle_gamma   90.00
#
_symmetry.space_group_name_H-M   'P 1'
#
loop_
_entity.id
_entity.type
_entity.pdbx_description
1 polymer ?
#
loop_
_entity_poly.entity_id
_entity_poly.type
_entity_poly.pdbx_seq_one_letter_code
_entity_poly.pdbx_strand_id
1 'polypeptide(L)'
;MVNYLKAYLFIALAVGGIGFLDSSLNSLTVCPCSYQVIVDLIAFLFFIINIIALGLFWHQRKPSLTLILPIYHLLFFIILNLSASFFALNDSFSLTTLKMYNLISILGSLFEIAFSIYLLTKFKMIQFPSKSKSHIHH
;
A
#
# COMPACT_ATOMS: atom_id res chain seq x y z
N MET A 1 19.89 -5.58 8.71
CA MET A 1 18.94 -4.58 9.25
C MET A 1 18.34 -3.68 8.16
N VAL A 2 19.15 -3.08 7.28
CA VAL A 2 18.67 -2.36 6.07
C VAL A 2 17.88 -3.29 5.14
N ASN A 3 18.28 -4.56 5.05
CA ASN A 3 17.60 -5.56 4.23
C ASN A 3 16.13 -5.81 4.63
N TYR A 4 15.78 -5.71 5.93
CA TYR A 4 14.39 -5.93 6.37
C TYR A 4 13.49 -4.77 5.97
N LEU A 5 13.92 -3.53 6.21
CA LEU A 5 13.19 -2.33 5.77
C LEU A 5 13.08 -2.30 4.24
N LYS A 6 14.15 -2.64 3.53
CA LYS A 6 14.13 -2.76 2.07
C LYS A 6 13.11 -3.79 1.60
N ALA A 7 13.13 -5.01 2.16
CA ALA A 7 12.18 -6.07 1.81
C ALA A 7 10.73 -5.64 2.10
N TYR A 8 10.47 -5.06 3.27
CA TYR A 8 9.15 -4.54 3.62
C TYR A 8 8.65 -3.49 2.62
N LEU A 9 9.49 -2.53 2.23
CA LEU A 9 9.11 -1.49 1.26
C LEU A 9 8.86 -2.04 -0.15
N PHE A 10 9.57 -3.10 -0.56
CA PHE A 10 9.27 -3.78 -1.82
C PHE A 10 7.96 -4.56 -1.77
N ILE A 11 7.66 -5.20 -0.64
CA ILE A 11 6.37 -5.87 -0.44
C ILE A 11 5.24 -4.83 -0.47
N ALA A 12 5.39 -3.69 0.22
CA ALA A 12 4.43 -2.59 0.18
C ALA A 12 4.24 -2.05 -1.24
N LEU A 13 5.31 -1.90 -2.02
CA LEU A 13 5.16 -1.51 -3.43
C LEU A 13 4.38 -2.53 -4.26
N ALA A 14 4.65 -3.82 -4.06
CA ALA A 14 3.95 -4.88 -4.76
C ALA A 14 2.46 -4.89 -4.39
N VAL A 15 2.13 -4.80 -3.10
CA VAL A 15 0.75 -4.79 -2.61
C VAL A 15 0.00 -3.53 -3.04
N GLY A 16 0.62 -2.36 -2.93
CA GLY A 16 0.04 -1.12 -3.48
C GLY A 16 -0.21 -1.20 -4.98
N GLY A 17 0.69 -1.84 -5.74
CA GLY A 17 0.47 -2.12 -7.16
C GLY A 17 -0.71 -3.07 -7.42
N ILE A 18 -0.84 -4.14 -6.63
CA ILE A 18 -1.98 -5.06 -6.71
C ILE A 18 -3.28 -4.33 -6.39
N GLY A 19 -3.33 -3.52 -5.33
CA GLY A 19 -4.52 -2.74 -4.96
C GLY A 19 -4.93 -1.72 -6.02
N PHE A 20 -3.95 -1.08 -6.68
CA PHE A 20 -4.20 -0.19 -7.80
C PHE A 20 -4.80 -0.92 -9.01
N LEU A 21 -4.24 -2.10 -9.37
CA LEU A 21 -4.75 -2.93 -10.46
C LEU A 21 -6.15 -3.45 -10.14
N ASP A 22 -6.40 -3.95 -8.94
CA ASP A 22 -7.70 -4.41 -8.47
C ASP A 22 -8.77 -3.32 -8.56
N SER A 23 -8.49 -2.14 -8.00
CA SER A 23 -9.42 -1.01 -8.04
C SER A 23 -9.71 -0.53 -9.48
N SER A 24 -8.71 -0.64 -10.36
CA SER A 24 -8.85 -0.30 -11.79
C SER A 24 -9.71 -1.34 -12.53
N LEU A 25 -9.49 -2.63 -12.28
CA LEU A 25 -10.26 -3.73 -12.88
C LEU A 25 -11.72 -3.74 -12.39
N ASN A 26 -11.94 -3.51 -11.10
CA ASN A 26 -13.27 -3.34 -10.52
C ASN A 26 -14.03 -2.17 -11.15
N SER A 27 -13.31 -1.10 -11.54
CA SER A 27 -13.92 0.03 -12.26
C SER A 27 -14.30 -0.29 -13.71
N LEU A 28 -13.69 -1.31 -14.31
CA LEU A 28 -13.99 -1.80 -15.65
C LEU A 28 -15.02 -2.94 -15.66
N THR A 29 -15.58 -3.33 -14.50
CA THR A 29 -16.49 -4.48 -14.31
C THR A 29 -15.93 -5.84 -14.75
N VAL A 30 -14.60 -5.95 -14.87
CA VAL A 30 -13.93 -7.19 -15.27
C VAL A 30 -13.28 -7.79 -14.02
N CYS A 31 -14.03 -8.56 -13.22
CA CYS A 31 -13.47 -9.21 -12.04
C CYS A 31 -14.16 -10.55 -11.73
N PRO A 32 -13.54 -11.70 -12.03
CA PRO A 32 -14.07 -13.01 -11.61
C PRO A 32 -13.91 -13.20 -10.10
N CYS A 33 -14.90 -13.82 -9.44
CA CYS A 33 -14.92 -14.00 -7.97
C CYS A 33 -13.65 -14.68 -7.41
N SER A 34 -13.01 -15.57 -8.17
CA SER A 34 -11.76 -16.24 -7.76
C SER A 34 -10.57 -15.29 -7.63
N TYR A 35 -10.53 -14.22 -8.42
CA TYR A 35 -9.48 -13.20 -8.31
C TYR A 35 -9.66 -12.36 -7.04
N GLN A 36 -10.90 -11.96 -6.72
CA GLN A 36 -11.19 -11.19 -5.51
C GLN A 36 -10.73 -11.92 -4.24
N VAL A 37 -11.01 -13.23 -4.15
CA VAL A 37 -10.57 -14.06 -3.00
C VAL A 37 -9.05 -14.06 -2.82
N ILE A 38 -8.29 -14.08 -3.92
CA ILE A 38 -6.82 -14.03 -3.88
C ILE A 38 -6.35 -12.65 -3.40
N VAL A 39 -6.96 -11.57 -3.91
CA VAL A 39 -6.63 -10.19 -3.50
C VAL A 39 -6.90 -9.99 -2.01
N ASP A 40 -8.05 -10.45 -1.51
CA ASP A 40 -8.42 -10.35 -0.11
C ASP A 40 -7.45 -11.12 0.79
N LEU A 41 -7.02 -12.31 0.38
CA LEU A 41 -6.01 -13.10 1.10
C LEU A 41 -4.66 -12.38 1.15
N ILE A 42 -4.21 -11.78 0.04
CA ILE A 42 -2.98 -10.99 -0.01
C ILE A 42 -3.08 -9.78 0.92
N ALA A 43 -4.20 -9.06 0.89
CA ALA A 43 -4.44 -7.91 1.75
C ALA A 43 -4.42 -8.29 3.24
N PHE A 44 -5.04 -9.42 3.60
CA PHE A 44 -5.03 -9.94 4.96
C PHE A 44 -3.63 -10.35 5.43
N LEU A 45 -2.86 -11.06 4.61
CA LEU A 45 -1.48 -11.40 4.93
C LEU A 45 -0.62 -10.15 5.09
N PHE A 46 -0.82 -9.15 4.24
CA PHE A 46 -0.12 -7.88 4.33
C PHE A 46 -0.49 -7.10 5.58
N PHE A 47 -1.75 -7.14 6.02
CA PHE A 47 -2.17 -6.61 7.31
C PHE A 47 -1.37 -7.22 8.47
N ILE A 48 -1.22 -8.56 8.50
CA ILE A 48 -0.38 -9.23 9.52
C ILE A 48 1.08 -8.77 9.45
N ILE A 49 1.65 -8.67 8.24
CA ILE A 49 3.02 -8.18 8.05
C ILE A 49 3.18 -6.76 8.60
N ASN A 50 2.18 -5.89 8.44
CA ASN A 50 2.22 -4.53 8.97
C ASN A 50 2.18 -4.49 10.50
N ILE A 51 1.42 -5.38 11.16
CA ILE A 51 1.46 -5.52 12.63
C ILE A 51 2.86 -5.90 13.10
N ILE A 52 3.46 -6.92 12.45
CA ILE A 52 4.81 -7.40 12.80
C ILE A 52 5.85 -6.30 12.54
N ALA A 53 5.76 -5.61 11.41
CA ALA A 53 6.64 -4.50 11.06
C ALA A 53 6.55 -3.36 12.08
N LEU A 54 5.35 -3.03 12.55
CA LEU A 54 5.14 -2.01 13.59
C LEU A 54 5.85 -2.39 14.89
N GLY A 55 5.65 -3.62 15.37
CA GLY A 55 6.31 -4.12 16.57
C GLY A 55 7.84 -4.11 16.46
N LEU A 56 8.38 -4.55 15.32
CA LEU A 56 9.81 -4.56 15.07
C LEU A 56 10.40 -3.15 14.98
N PHE A 57 9.74 -2.23 14.26
CA PHE A 57 10.21 -0.86 14.11
C PHE A 57 10.15 -0.07 15.42
N TRP A 58 9.11 -0.32 16.24
CA TRP A 58 8.98 0.24 17.58
C TRP A 58 10.10 -0.26 18.50
N HIS A 59 10.30 -1.58 18.57
CA HIS A 59 11.32 -2.18 19.42
C HIS A 59 12.74 -1.75 19.03
N GLN A 60 13.02 -1.62 17.72
CA GLN A 60 14.32 -1.23 17.20
C GLN A 60 14.56 0.29 17.15
N ARG A 61 13.65 1.11 17.72
CA ARG A 61 13.71 2.59 17.71
C ARG A 61 14.02 3.17 16.33
N LYS A 62 13.37 2.64 15.28
CA LYS A 62 13.53 3.17 13.92
C LYS A 62 13.01 4.61 13.83
N PRO A 63 13.49 5.40 12.85
CA PRO A 63 12.99 6.75 12.66
C PRO A 63 11.47 6.72 12.53
N SER A 64 10.75 7.58 13.25
CA SER A 64 9.29 7.54 13.32
C SER A 64 8.61 7.57 11.94
N LEU A 65 9.29 8.12 10.94
CA LEU A 65 8.85 8.13 9.55
C LEU A 65 8.61 6.73 8.96
N THR A 66 9.33 5.69 9.40
CA THR A 66 9.13 4.31 8.92
C THR A 66 7.93 3.64 9.56
N LEU A 67 7.41 4.18 10.67
CA LEU A 67 6.20 3.69 11.34
C LEU A 67 4.92 4.16 10.64
N ILE A 68 5.01 5.24 9.85
CA ILE A 68 3.85 5.85 9.18
C ILE A 68 3.19 4.87 8.21
N LEU A 69 3.98 4.17 7.39
CA LEU A 69 3.45 3.24 6.39
C LEU A 69 2.66 2.06 7.01
N PRO A 70 3.18 1.33 8.02
CA PRO A 70 2.42 0.25 8.64
C PRO A 70 1.19 0.76 9.40
N ILE A 71 1.28 1.89 10.11
CA ILE A 71 0.12 2.49 10.79
C ILE A 71 -0.96 2.86 9.78
N TYR A 72 -0.57 3.51 8.68
CA TYR A 72 -1.46 3.87 7.59
C TYR A 72 -2.21 2.64 7.05
N HIS A 73 -1.49 1.54 6.79
CA HIS A 73 -2.12 0.31 6.30
C HIS A 73 -3.14 -0.29 7.25
N LEU A 74 -2.81 -0.34 8.55
CA LEU A 74 -3.72 -0.88 9.55
C LEU A 74 -4.99 -0.05 9.63
N LEU A 75 -4.87 1.28 9.68
CA LEU A 75 -6.03 2.18 9.73
C LEU A 75 -6.86 2.07 8.45
N PHE A 76 -6.22 2.06 7.29
CA PHE A 76 -6.89 1.98 6.00
C PHE A 76 -7.65 0.66 5.85
N PHE A 77 -7.02 -0.46 6.21
CA PHE A 77 -7.67 -1.78 6.20
C PHE A 77 -8.88 -1.82 7.15
N ILE A 78 -8.77 -1.28 8.36
CA ILE A 78 -9.88 -1.23 9.33
C ILE A 78 -11.04 -0.39 8.80
N ILE A 79 -10.76 0.81 8.27
CA ILE A 79 -11.80 1.72 7.74
C ILE A 79 -12.54 1.09 6.56
N LEU A 80 -11.80 0.48 5.63
CA LEU A 80 -12.39 -0.17 4.46
C LEU A 80 -13.25 -1.38 4.84
N ASN A 81 -12.78 -2.24 5.75
CA ASN A 81 -13.56 -3.41 6.19
C ASN A 81 -14.80 -3.02 7.01
N LEU A 82 -14.69 -2.03 7.91
CA LEU A 82 -15.83 -1.55 8.69
C LEU A 82 -16.88 -0.88 7.79
N SER A 83 -16.46 -0.06 6.83
CA SER A 83 -17.37 0.57 5.89
C SER A 83 -18.05 -0.46 4.99
N ALA A 84 -17.31 -1.44 4.45
CA ALA A 84 -17.89 -2.54 3.68
C ALA A 84 -18.93 -3.33 4.49
N SER A 85 -18.62 -3.68 5.75
CA SER A 85 -19.55 -4.39 6.64
C SER A 85 -20.80 -3.58 6.95
N PHE A 86 -20.65 -2.27 7.20
CA PHE A 86 -21.76 -1.37 7.45
C PHE A 86 -22.70 -1.28 6.23
N PHE A 87 -22.17 -1.19 5.01
CA PHE A 87 -23.00 -1.14 3.81
C PHE A 87 -23.67 -2.47 3.49
N ALA A 88 -23.02 -3.60 3.78
CA ALA A 88 -23.60 -4.93 3.61
C ALA A 88 -24.82 -5.16 4.53
N LEU A 89 -24.82 -4.56 5.73
CA LEU A 89 -25.92 -4.70 6.69
C LEU A 89 -27.13 -3.80 6.40
N ASN A 90 -26.95 -2.75 5.61
CA ASN A 90 -27.99 -1.75 5.36
C ASN A 90 -28.59 -1.80 3.95
N ASP A 91 -28.27 -2.83 3.15
CA ASP A 91 -28.72 -3.03 1.75
C ASP A 91 -28.65 -1.77 0.85
N SER A 92 -27.79 -0.83 1.20
CA SER A 92 -27.75 0.54 0.63
C SER A 92 -26.51 0.73 -0.25
N PHE A 93 -26.09 -0.34 -0.92
CA PHE A 93 -24.93 -0.32 -1.81
C PHE A 93 -25.29 0.33 -3.15
N SER A 94 -25.29 1.67 -3.17
CA SER A 94 -25.54 2.44 -4.39
C SER A 94 -24.31 2.42 -5.33
N LEU A 95 -24.54 2.61 -6.62
CA LEU A 95 -23.46 2.79 -7.61
C LEU A 95 -22.52 3.96 -7.25
N THR A 96 -23.05 5.00 -6.60
CA THR A 96 -22.27 6.14 -6.10
C THR A 96 -21.34 5.73 -4.97
N THR A 97 -21.83 4.89 -4.04
CA THR A 97 -21.03 4.33 -2.93
C THR A 97 -19.88 3.49 -3.48
N LEU A 98 -20.16 2.63 -4.47
CA LEU A 98 -19.13 1.83 -5.15
C LEU A 98 -18.05 2.70 -5.79
N LYS A 99 -18.44 3.77 -6.51
CA LYS A 99 -17.50 4.70 -7.14
C LYS A 99 -16.62 5.43 -6.11
N MET A 100 -17.21 5.87 -5.00
CA MET A 100 -16.45 6.50 -3.91
C MET A 100 -15.46 5.52 -3.27
N TYR A 101 -15.88 4.28 -3.07
CA TYR A 101 -15.02 3.23 -2.52
C TYR A 101 -13.83 2.92 -3.43
N ASN A 102 -14.07 2.81 -4.75
CA ASN A 102 -13.00 2.62 -5.73
C ASN A 102 -12.04 3.81 -5.76
N LEU A 103 -12.56 5.04 -5.71
CA LEU A 103 -11.74 6.25 -5.70
C LEU A 103 -10.82 6.30 -4.46
N ILE A 104 -11.37 6.01 -3.28
CA ILE A 104 -10.61 5.95 -2.02
C ILE A 104 -9.52 4.86 -2.12
N SER A 105 -9.87 3.70 -2.66
CA SER A 105 -8.93 2.58 -2.83
C SER A 105 -7.78 2.94 -3.77
N ILE A 106 -8.07 3.58 -4.92
CA ILE A 106 -7.05 4.08 -5.85
C ILE A 106 -6.12 5.09 -5.16
N LEU A 107 -6.70 6.10 -4.49
CA LEU A 107 -5.92 7.13 -3.79
C LEU A 107 -5.03 6.52 -2.70
N GLY A 108 -5.55 5.50 -2.00
CA GLY A 108 -4.79 4.82 -0.97
C GLY A 108 -3.60 4.03 -1.54
N SER A 109 -3.81 3.27 -2.60
CA SER A 109 -2.74 2.57 -3.30
C SER A 109 -1.68 3.52 -3.88
N LEU A 110 -2.09 4.67 -4.43
CA LEU A 110 -1.15 5.68 -4.92
C LEU A 110 -0.30 6.27 -3.79
N PHE A 111 -0.91 6.54 -2.64
CA PHE A 111 -0.19 7.01 -1.45
C PHE A 111 0.83 5.95 -0.98
N GLU A 112 0.42 4.68 -0.86
CA GLU A 112 1.30 3.58 -0.48
C GLU A 112 2.52 3.46 -1.41
N ILE A 113 2.29 3.50 -2.73
CA ILE A 113 3.34 3.43 -3.74
C ILE A 113 4.28 4.63 -3.59
N ALA A 114 3.74 5.85 -3.60
CA ALA A 114 4.53 7.07 -3.53
C ALA A 114 5.35 7.15 -2.24
N PHE A 115 4.75 6.80 -1.10
CA PHE A 115 5.41 6.84 0.19
C PHE A 115 6.49 5.75 0.32
N SER A 116 6.24 4.56 -0.23
CA SER A 116 7.24 3.49 -0.28
C SER A 116 8.46 3.88 -1.12
N ILE A 117 8.25 4.48 -2.30
CA ILE A 117 9.33 5.03 -3.14
C ILE A 117 10.09 6.14 -2.40
N TYR A 118 9.38 7.03 -1.71
CA TYR A 118 9.98 8.09 -0.91
C TYR A 118 10.88 7.54 0.21
N LEU A 119 10.45 6.51 0.93
CA LEU A 119 11.27 5.87 1.95
C LEU A 119 12.50 5.16 1.34
N LEU A 120 12.33 4.45 0.22
CA LEU A 120 13.44 3.77 -0.47
C LEU A 120 14.51 4.76 -0.95
N THR A 121 14.12 5.92 -1.46
CA THR A 121 15.03 6.98 -1.91
C THR A 121 15.69 7.70 -0.73
N LYS A 122 14.91 8.08 0.29
CA LYS A 122 15.41 8.78 1.50
C LYS A 122 16.50 8.00 2.22
N PHE A 123 16.35 6.68 2.30
CA PHE A 123 17.33 5.81 2.94
C PHE A 123 18.38 5.24 1.97
N LYS A 124 18.48 5.80 0.74
CA LYS A 124 19.45 5.40 -0.31
C LYS A 124 19.45 3.89 -0.60
N MET A 125 18.30 3.23 -0.46
CA MET A 125 18.15 1.79 -0.71
C MET A 125 18.00 1.45 -2.20
N ILE A 126 17.66 2.46 -3.01
CA ILE A 126 17.67 2.46 -4.47
C ILE A 126 18.55 3.63 -4.92
N GLN A 127 19.56 3.34 -5.73
CA GLN A 127 20.32 4.36 -6.44
C GLN A 127 19.68 4.52 -7.82
N PHE A 128 18.92 5.60 -8.01
CA PHE A 128 18.60 6.05 -9.36
C PHE A 128 19.90 6.56 -9.99
N PRO A 129 20.21 6.23 -11.25
CA PRO A 129 21.39 6.74 -11.92
C PRO A 129 21.35 8.26 -11.87
N SER A 130 22.18 8.83 -11.01
CA SER A 130 22.48 10.26 -11.01
C SER A 130 23.06 10.57 -12.37
N LYS A 131 22.42 11.49 -13.12
CA LYS A 131 23.06 12.09 -14.30
C LYS A 131 24.34 12.77 -13.81
N SER A 132 25.46 12.04 -13.91
CA SER A 132 26.80 12.57 -13.79
C SER A 132 26.91 13.72 -14.78
N LYS A 133 26.90 14.96 -14.27
CA LYS A 133 27.42 16.08 -15.04
C LYS A 133 28.90 15.78 -15.22
N SER A 134 29.24 15.29 -16.40
CA SER A 134 30.62 15.22 -16.87
C SER A 134 31.19 16.64 -16.78
N HIS A 135 32.05 16.87 -15.79
CA HIS A 135 32.97 18.00 -15.83
C HIS A 135 33.88 17.78 -17.04
N ILE A 136 33.53 18.44 -18.14
CA ILE A 136 34.43 18.67 -19.25
C ILE A 136 35.44 19.71 -18.74
N HIS A 137 36.60 19.23 -18.28
CA HIS A 137 37.79 20.06 -18.19
C HIS A 137 38.41 20.12 -19.58
N HIS A 138 38.31 21.28 -20.22
CA HIS A 138 39.22 21.71 -21.28
C HIS A 138 40.07 22.84 -20.72
#